data_AF-A0A2E7MQL0-F1
#
_entry.id   AF-A0A2E7MQL0-F1
#
_cell.length_a   1.000
_cell.length_b   1.000
_cell.length_c   1.000
_cell.angle_alpha   90.00
_cell.angle_beta   90.00
_cell.angle_gamma   90.00
#
_symmetry.space_group_name_H-M   'P 1'
#
loop_
_entity.id
_entity.type
_entity.pdbx_description
1 polymer ?
#
loop_
_entity_poly.entity_id
_entity_poly.type
_entity_poly.pdbx_seq_one_letter_code
_entity_poly.pdbx_strand_id
1 'polypeptide(L)'
;MTEDQPRYSSAGLATPANLITMARIVASPVLFIIILNAEDHGGTSWPAFILGAIFGVSDAVDGRLARATGSVTKAGAFLDPLADKVVVLGCMLSLWSIGRFYWLPVLLIVLRELWISAYRFWLARKLVVVPATELAKWKTFAQGTTLMIAVMPTFENIDWLLTLLLWVAVAMTLITGWQYVRSGYRASVSGSSLT
;
A
#
# COMPACT_ATOMS: atom_id res chain seq x y z
N MET A 1 28.97 -13.08 7.56
CA MET A 1 27.51 -13.33 7.56
C MET A 1 27.02 -13.09 6.16
N THR A 2 26.78 -14.16 5.41
CA THR A 2 26.26 -14.10 4.04
C THR A 2 24.81 -13.66 4.12
N GLU A 3 24.54 -12.37 3.88
CA GLU A 3 23.18 -11.90 3.60
C GLU A 3 22.68 -12.66 2.38
N ASP A 4 21.65 -13.47 2.59
CA ASP A 4 20.92 -14.23 1.58
C ASP A 4 20.22 -13.23 0.66
N GLN A 5 20.95 -12.73 -0.35
CA GLN A 5 20.39 -11.90 -1.41
C GLN A 5 19.27 -12.71 -2.08
N PRO A 6 18.04 -12.18 -2.20
CA PRO A 6 16.92 -12.95 -2.71
C PRO A 6 17.26 -13.47 -4.12
N ARG A 7 17.34 -14.79 -4.28
CA ARG A 7 17.49 -15.45 -5.58
C ARG A 7 16.21 -15.22 -6.39
N TYR A 8 16.23 -14.20 -7.24
CA TYR A 8 15.13 -13.96 -8.16
C TYR A 8 15.07 -15.09 -9.19
N SER A 9 13.92 -15.76 -9.24
CA SER A 9 13.65 -16.77 -10.26
C SER A 9 13.58 -16.12 -11.65
N SER A 10 14.13 -16.80 -12.66
CA SER A 10 14.01 -16.43 -14.08
C SER A 10 12.62 -16.71 -14.66
N ALA A 11 11.71 -17.28 -13.86
CA ALA A 11 10.30 -17.41 -14.20
C ALA A 11 9.74 -16.04 -14.63
N GLY A 12 9.06 -16.02 -15.77
CA GLY A 12 8.45 -14.81 -16.31
C GLY A 12 7.31 -14.25 -15.45
N LEU A 13 6.52 -13.35 -16.02
CA LEU A 13 5.38 -12.72 -15.34
C LEU A 13 4.32 -13.70 -14.82
N ALA A 14 4.25 -14.92 -15.37
CA ALA A 14 3.19 -15.90 -15.12
C ALA A 14 3.46 -16.83 -13.90
N THR A 15 3.88 -16.29 -12.76
CA THR A 15 3.85 -17.05 -11.50
C THR A 15 2.47 -16.93 -10.85
N PRO A 16 2.01 -17.93 -10.07
CA PRO A 16 0.72 -17.85 -9.38
C PRO A 16 0.59 -16.60 -8.49
N ALA A 17 1.67 -16.22 -7.80
CA ALA A 17 1.70 -15.00 -6.98
C ALA A 17 1.50 -13.73 -7.83
N ASN A 18 2.22 -13.59 -8.94
CA ASN A 18 2.10 -12.42 -9.81
C ASN A 18 0.73 -12.33 -10.47
N LEU A 19 0.12 -13.46 -10.84
CA LEU A 19 -1.24 -13.48 -11.38
C LEU A 19 -2.27 -12.98 -10.37
N ILE A 20 -2.11 -13.31 -9.08
CA ILE A 20 -2.96 -12.79 -8.00
C ILE A 20 -2.78 -11.28 -7.86
N THR A 21 -1.54 -10.78 -7.85
CA THR A 21 -1.24 -9.34 -7.80
C THR A 21 -1.84 -8.59 -9.00
N MET A 22 -1.68 -9.11 -10.21
CA MET A 22 -2.25 -8.52 -11.42
C MET A 22 -3.78 -8.54 -11.41
N ALA A 23 -4.38 -9.67 -11.00
CA ALA A 23 -5.82 -9.79 -10.87
C ALA A 23 -6.37 -8.75 -9.88
N ARG A 24 -5.67 -8.48 -8.78
CA ARG A 24 -6.05 -7.43 -7.82
C ARG A 24 -6.04 -6.05 -8.46
N ILE A 25 -5.00 -5.71 -9.21
CA ILE A 25 -4.93 -4.41 -9.91
C ILE A 25 -6.13 -4.26 -10.84
N VAL A 26 -6.43 -5.28 -11.65
CA VAL A 26 -7.53 -5.26 -12.61
C VAL A 26 -8.90 -5.27 -11.93
N ALA A 27 -9.03 -5.94 -10.78
CA ALA A 27 -10.28 -6.00 -10.02
C ALA A 27 -10.49 -4.76 -9.12
N SER A 28 -9.46 -3.99 -8.81
CA SER A 28 -9.57 -2.80 -7.95
C SER A 28 -10.59 -1.75 -8.39
N PRO A 29 -10.80 -1.46 -9.71
CA PRO A 29 -11.86 -0.57 -10.14
C PRO A 29 -13.27 -1.06 -9.77
N VAL A 30 -13.49 -2.38 -9.68
CA VAL A 30 -14.78 -2.93 -9.23
C VAL A 30 -15.04 -2.53 -7.78
N LEU A 31 -14.01 -2.62 -6.91
CA LEU A 31 -14.13 -2.14 -5.53
C LEU A 31 -14.47 -0.65 -5.47
N PHE A 32 -13.82 0.17 -6.30
CA PHE A 32 -14.10 1.61 -6.35
C PHE A 32 -15.53 1.90 -6.79
N ILE A 33 -16.02 1.20 -7.83
CA ILE A 33 -17.40 1.32 -8.31
C ILE A 33 -18.40 0.93 -7.23
N ILE A 34 -18.14 -0.15 -6.48
CA ILE A 34 -19.02 -0.56 -5.37
C ILE A 34 -19.07 0.52 -4.29
N ILE A 35 -17.93 1.11 -3.92
CA ILE A 35 -17.88 2.21 -2.94
C ILE A 35 -18.66 3.42 -3.45
N LEU A 36 -18.43 3.84 -4.70
CA LEU A 36 -19.09 5.00 -5.29
C LEU A 36 -20.61 4.80 -5.43
N ASN A 37 -21.06 3.61 -5.79
CA ASN A 37 -22.49 3.29 -5.88
C ASN A 37 -23.18 3.18 -4.52
N ALA A 38 -22.42 3.15 -3.42
CA ALA A 38 -22.94 3.17 -2.05
C ALA A 38 -22.86 4.56 -1.42
N GLU A 39 -22.84 5.63 -2.23
CA GLU A 39 -22.78 7.03 -1.77
C GLU A 39 -23.85 7.38 -0.76
N ASP A 40 -25.10 6.93 -0.98
CA ASP A 40 -26.23 7.14 -0.05
C ASP A 40 -25.98 6.55 1.36
N HIS A 41 -25.03 5.61 1.48
CA HIS A 41 -24.59 4.95 2.71
C HIS A 41 -23.15 5.30 3.09
N GLY A 42 -22.66 6.47 2.66
CA GLY A 42 -21.30 6.93 2.95
C GLY A 42 -20.20 6.04 2.38
N GLY A 43 -20.50 5.29 1.30
CA GLY A 43 -19.59 4.33 0.68
C GLY A 43 -19.50 2.99 1.40
N THR A 44 -20.36 2.73 2.39
CA THR A 44 -20.39 1.48 3.14
C THR A 44 -21.25 0.44 2.46
N SER A 45 -20.74 -0.78 2.32
CA SER A 45 -21.52 -1.92 1.83
C SER A 45 -20.84 -3.24 2.18
N TRP A 46 -21.62 -4.31 2.41
CA TRP A 46 -21.05 -5.65 2.60
C TRP A 46 -20.20 -6.12 1.41
N PRO A 47 -20.59 -5.89 0.14
CA PRO A 47 -19.74 -6.20 -1.00
C PRO A 47 -18.40 -5.45 -0.98
N ALA A 48 -18.37 -4.15 -0.65
CA ALA A 48 -17.12 -3.40 -0.55
C ALA A 48 -16.22 -3.94 0.56
N PHE A 49 -16.79 -4.21 1.73
CA PHE A 49 -16.06 -4.79 2.86
C PHE A 49 -15.48 -6.16 2.54
N ILE A 50 -16.28 -7.07 1.97
CA ILE A 50 -15.85 -8.43 1.63
C ILE A 50 -14.77 -8.39 0.54
N LEU A 51 -14.96 -7.62 -0.52
CA LEU A 51 -13.98 -7.52 -1.61
C LEU A 51 -12.68 -6.86 -1.14
N GLY A 52 -12.77 -5.80 -0.33
CA GLY A 52 -11.63 -5.16 0.31
C GLY A 52 -10.85 -6.13 1.21
N ALA A 53 -11.55 -6.93 2.01
CA ALA A 53 -10.95 -7.96 2.85
C ALA A 53 -10.26 -9.04 2.00
N ILE A 54 -10.89 -9.49 0.91
CA ILE A 54 -10.28 -10.44 -0.04
C ILE A 54 -8.98 -9.87 -0.61
N PHE A 55 -8.93 -8.60 -0.99
CA PHE A 55 -7.71 -7.97 -1.50
C PHE A 55 -6.60 -7.93 -0.44
N GLY A 56 -6.92 -7.55 0.78
CA GLY A 56 -5.95 -7.52 1.88
C GLY A 56 -5.43 -8.92 2.25
N VAL A 57 -6.30 -9.93 2.31
CA VAL A 57 -5.89 -11.32 2.57
C VAL A 57 -5.07 -11.88 1.41
N SER A 58 -5.45 -11.59 0.16
CA SER A 58 -4.73 -12.08 -1.02
C SER A 58 -3.27 -11.60 -1.03
N ASP A 59 -2.99 -10.39 -0.53
CA ASP A 59 -1.63 -9.83 -0.42
C ASP A 59 -0.75 -10.59 0.59
N ALA A 60 -1.36 -11.00 1.70
CA ALA A 60 -0.66 -11.83 2.66
C ALA A 60 -0.37 -13.23 2.08
N VAL A 61 -1.28 -13.75 1.25
CA VAL A 61 -1.19 -15.09 0.67
C VAL A 61 -0.18 -15.13 -0.48
N ASP A 62 -0.21 -14.20 -1.43
CA ASP A 62 0.71 -14.19 -2.58
C ASP A 62 2.17 -14.04 -2.14
N GLY A 63 2.46 -13.17 -1.17
CA GLY A 63 3.79 -12.97 -0.61
C GLY A 63 4.28 -14.18 0.18
N ARG A 64 3.39 -14.91 0.87
CA ARG A 64 3.74 -16.19 1.51
C ARG A 64 4.00 -17.28 0.49
N LEU A 65 3.17 -17.37 -0.55
CA LEU A 65 3.29 -18.35 -1.61
C LEU A 65 4.60 -18.18 -2.38
N ALA A 66 4.94 -16.95 -2.79
CA ALA A 66 6.18 -16.64 -3.50
C ALA A 66 7.43 -17.01 -2.68
N ARG A 67 7.41 -16.76 -1.36
CA ARG A 67 8.49 -17.16 -0.45
C ARG A 67 8.58 -18.67 -0.27
N ALA A 68 7.43 -19.35 -0.12
CA ALA A 68 7.38 -20.79 0.09
C ALA A 68 7.80 -21.59 -1.16
N THR A 69 7.50 -21.09 -2.35
CA THR A 69 7.82 -21.76 -3.63
C THR A 69 9.14 -21.29 -4.25
N GLY A 70 9.89 -20.41 -3.58
CA GLY A 70 11.12 -19.80 -4.14
C GLY A 70 10.89 -19.05 -5.46
N SER A 71 9.66 -18.64 -5.75
CA SER A 71 9.23 -18.08 -7.04
C SER A 71 9.18 -16.55 -7.03
N VAL A 72 10.03 -15.91 -6.23
CA VAL A 72 10.13 -14.45 -6.17
C VAL A 72 10.73 -13.94 -7.49
N THR A 73 10.01 -13.11 -8.23
CA THR A 73 10.49 -12.53 -9.50
C THR A 73 10.70 -11.02 -9.37
N LYS A 74 11.56 -10.45 -10.23
CA LYS A 74 11.80 -8.99 -10.27
C LYS A 74 10.53 -8.21 -10.58
N ALA A 75 9.69 -8.78 -11.46
CA ALA A 75 8.42 -8.16 -11.82
C ALA A 75 7.42 -8.20 -10.66
N GLY A 76 7.28 -9.33 -9.96
CA GLY A 76 6.44 -9.43 -8.75
C GLY A 76 6.85 -8.42 -7.69
N ALA A 77 8.16 -8.31 -7.40
CA ALA A 77 8.70 -7.34 -6.44
C ALA A 77 8.39 -5.86 -6.79
N PHE A 78 8.11 -5.56 -8.06
CA PHE A 78 7.64 -4.24 -8.49
C PHE A 78 6.11 -4.12 -8.49
N LEU A 79 5.41 -5.18 -8.91
CA LEU A 79 3.95 -5.22 -9.01
C LEU A 79 3.28 -5.20 -7.63
N ASP A 80 3.83 -5.88 -6.62
CA ASP A 80 3.17 -5.97 -5.30
C ASP A 80 3.04 -4.58 -4.64
N PRO A 81 4.11 -3.76 -4.55
CA PRO A 81 3.99 -2.40 -4.02
C PRO A 81 3.15 -1.47 -4.89
N LEU A 82 2.97 -1.77 -6.18
CA LEU A 82 2.09 -1.00 -7.06
C LEU A 82 0.63 -1.34 -6.80
N ALA A 83 0.30 -2.63 -6.70
CA ALA A 83 -1.05 -3.11 -6.43
C ALA A 83 -1.58 -2.59 -5.09
N ASP A 84 -0.77 -2.65 -4.04
CA ASP A 84 -1.09 -2.09 -2.72
C ASP A 84 -1.49 -0.60 -2.83
N LYS A 85 -0.69 0.20 -3.53
CA LYS A 85 -0.95 1.63 -3.72
C LYS A 85 -2.22 1.90 -4.52
N VAL A 86 -2.47 1.14 -5.58
CA VAL A 86 -3.67 1.30 -6.39
C VAL A 86 -4.91 1.06 -5.53
N VAL A 87 -4.95 -0.02 -4.77
CA VAL A 87 -6.10 -0.35 -3.90
C VAL A 87 -6.27 0.71 -2.81
N VAL A 88 -5.22 1.01 -2.04
CA VAL A 88 -5.30 1.94 -0.90
C VAL A 88 -5.66 3.35 -1.35
N LEU A 89 -4.94 3.90 -2.34
CA LEU A 89 -5.17 5.26 -2.80
C LEU A 89 -6.49 5.38 -3.56
N GLY A 90 -6.86 4.36 -4.36
CA GLY A 90 -8.14 4.35 -5.06
C GLY A 90 -9.32 4.34 -4.10
N CYS A 91 -9.29 3.50 -3.05
CA CYS A 91 -10.34 3.51 -2.03
C CYS A 91 -10.41 4.85 -1.29
N MET A 92 -9.26 5.44 -0.91
CA MET A 92 -9.23 6.76 -0.26
C MET A 92 -9.82 7.85 -1.14
N LEU A 93 -9.50 7.85 -2.45
CA LEU A 93 -10.02 8.82 -3.41
C LEU A 93 -11.52 8.63 -3.65
N SER A 94 -12.01 7.39 -3.75
CA SER A 94 -13.45 7.09 -3.85
C SER A 94 -14.23 7.58 -2.62
N LEU A 95 -13.70 7.33 -1.43
CA LEU A 95 -14.33 7.79 -0.18
C LEU A 95 -14.27 9.31 -0.04
N TRP A 96 -13.20 9.95 -0.50
CA TRP A 96 -13.13 11.41 -0.58
C TRP A 96 -14.15 11.99 -1.57
N SER A 97 -14.30 11.39 -2.76
CA SER A 97 -15.17 11.96 -3.80
C SER A 97 -16.65 11.99 -3.42
N ILE A 98 -17.10 11.05 -2.58
CA ILE A 98 -18.47 11.00 -2.03
C ILE A 98 -18.61 11.78 -0.71
N GLY A 99 -17.59 12.56 -0.33
CA GLY A 99 -17.60 13.37 0.89
C GLY A 99 -17.39 12.62 2.21
N ARG A 100 -17.13 11.30 2.17
CA ARG A 100 -16.90 10.49 3.38
C ARG A 100 -15.61 10.86 4.09
N PHE A 101 -14.56 11.17 3.32
CA PHE A 101 -13.27 11.61 3.84
C PHE A 101 -13.02 13.09 3.58
N TYR A 102 -12.48 13.80 4.58
CA TYR A 102 -11.98 15.15 4.39
C TYR A 102 -10.77 15.15 3.45
N TRP A 103 -10.72 16.11 2.54
CA TRP A 103 -9.74 16.15 1.45
C TRP A 103 -8.29 16.26 1.94
N LEU A 104 -8.04 16.95 3.06
CA LEU A 104 -6.69 17.25 3.52
C LEU A 104 -5.89 15.99 3.94
N PRO A 105 -6.41 15.10 4.80
CA PRO A 105 -5.75 13.83 5.10
C PRO A 105 -5.47 12.97 3.85
N VAL A 106 -6.44 12.90 2.93
CA VAL A 106 -6.31 12.12 1.69
C VAL A 106 -5.21 12.68 0.81
N LEU A 107 -5.17 14.00 0.62
CA LEU A 107 -4.13 14.68 -0.14
C LEU A 107 -2.73 14.43 0.45
N LEU A 108 -2.58 14.56 1.77
CA LEU A 108 -1.30 14.33 2.45
C LEU A 108 -0.79 12.90 2.26
N ILE A 109 -1.69 11.91 2.38
CA ILE A 109 -1.34 10.50 2.17
C ILE A 109 -0.97 10.27 0.70
N VAL A 110 -1.82 10.67 -0.25
CA VAL A 110 -1.58 10.47 -1.69
C VAL A 110 -0.24 11.09 -2.10
N LEU A 111 -0.02 12.37 -1.78
CA LEU A 111 1.20 13.09 -2.15
C LEU A 111 2.44 12.40 -1.58
N ARG A 112 2.41 12.03 -0.29
CA ARG A 112 3.53 11.33 0.35
C ARG A 112 3.76 9.98 -0.31
N GLU A 113 2.72 9.17 -0.47
CA GLU A 113 2.82 7.81 -0.98
C GLU A 113 3.37 7.78 -2.41
N LEU A 114 3.02 8.76 -3.26
CA LEU A 114 3.60 8.94 -4.60
C LEU A 114 5.04 9.43 -4.55
N TRP A 115 5.33 10.44 -3.72
CA TRP A 115 6.68 10.99 -3.57
C TRP A 115 7.69 9.95 -3.10
N ILE A 116 7.37 9.18 -2.06
CA ILE A 116 8.27 8.14 -1.53
C ILE A 116 8.43 6.98 -2.53
N SER A 117 7.39 6.63 -3.29
CA SER A 117 7.52 5.65 -4.38
C SER A 117 8.48 6.13 -5.46
N ALA A 118 8.38 7.39 -5.89
CA ALA A 118 9.29 7.99 -6.86
C ALA A 118 10.72 8.09 -6.32
N TYR A 119 10.89 8.51 -5.06
CA TYR A 119 12.19 8.62 -4.41
C TYR A 119 12.88 7.24 -4.29
N ARG A 120 12.13 6.20 -3.90
CA ARG A 120 12.63 4.82 -3.86
C ARG A 120 13.04 4.34 -5.24
N PHE A 121 12.26 4.64 -6.28
CA PHE A 121 12.61 4.29 -7.66
C PHE A 121 13.91 4.98 -8.09
N TRP A 122 14.10 6.26 -7.75
CA TRP A 122 15.33 7.00 -8.03
C TRP A 122 16.54 6.43 -7.29
N LEU A 123 16.41 6.07 -6.01
CA LEU A 123 17.49 5.44 -5.24
C LEU A 123 17.87 4.05 -5.79
N ALA A 124 16.88 3.26 -6.19
CA ALA A 124 17.12 1.96 -6.79
C ALA A 124 17.95 2.05 -8.08
N ARG A 125 17.76 3.11 -8.89
CA ARG A 125 18.60 3.39 -10.08
C ARG A 125 20.06 3.68 -9.72
N LYS A 126 20.33 4.13 -8.50
CA LYS A 126 21.68 4.36 -7.96
C LYS A 126 22.24 3.16 -7.20
N LEU A 127 21.57 2.00 -7.25
CA LEU A 127 21.91 0.80 -6.50
C LEU A 127 21.92 1.01 -4.97
N VAL A 128 21.25 2.06 -4.48
CA VAL A 128 21.09 2.33 -3.04
C VAL A 128 19.78 1.70 -2.59
N VAL A 129 19.87 0.70 -1.71
CA VAL A 129 18.71 0.04 -1.11
C VAL A 129 18.53 0.54 0.32
N VAL A 130 17.37 1.13 0.60
CA VAL A 130 17.00 1.59 1.94
C VAL A 130 16.04 0.59 2.56
N PRO A 131 16.41 -0.06 3.68
CA PRO A 131 15.53 -1.01 4.35
C PRO A 131 14.29 -0.30 4.92
N ALA A 132 13.16 -1.02 4.93
CA ALA A 132 11.92 -0.52 5.52
C ALA A 132 11.98 -0.58 7.06
N THR A 133 11.42 0.44 7.72
CA THR A 133 11.32 0.50 9.19
C THR A 133 10.10 -0.27 9.70
N GLU A 134 10.13 -0.79 10.93
CA GLU A 134 8.95 -1.42 11.57
C GLU A 134 7.72 -0.50 11.59
N LEU A 135 7.92 0.81 11.77
CA LEU A 135 6.83 1.79 11.73
C LEU A 135 6.13 1.83 10.36
N ALA A 136 6.83 1.49 9.28
CA ALA A 136 6.23 1.43 7.94
C ALA A 136 5.27 0.24 7.80
N LYS A 137 5.53 -0.88 8.49
CA LYS A 137 4.60 -2.02 8.57
C LYS A 137 3.33 -1.62 9.31
N TRP A 138 3.48 -0.98 10.47
CA TRP A 138 2.36 -0.46 11.24
C TRP A 138 1.54 0.58 10.48
N LYS A 139 2.18 1.43 9.67
CA LYS A 139 1.49 2.41 8.82
C LYS A 139 0.55 1.73 7.82
N THR A 140 1.03 0.70 7.12
CA THR A 140 0.20 -0.05 6.16
C THR A 140 -0.95 -0.76 6.87
N PHE A 141 -0.70 -1.35 8.05
CA PHE A 141 -1.76 -1.93 8.87
C PHE A 141 -2.83 -0.88 9.24
N ALA A 142 -2.41 0.29 9.75
CA ALA A 142 -3.32 1.36 10.13
C ALA A 142 -4.16 1.88 8.95
N GLN A 143 -3.54 2.09 7.77
CA GLN A 143 -4.25 2.51 6.56
C GLN A 143 -5.25 1.44 6.09
N GLY A 144 -4.84 0.18 6.03
CA GLY A 144 -5.70 -0.93 5.66
C GLY A 144 -6.90 -1.07 6.61
N THR A 145 -6.66 -1.05 7.92
CA THR A 145 -7.73 -1.10 8.92
C THR A 145 -8.68 0.10 8.82
N THR A 146 -8.16 1.31 8.61
CA THR A 146 -8.98 2.52 8.42
C THR A 146 -9.91 2.35 7.22
N LEU A 147 -9.40 1.84 6.10
CA LEU A 147 -10.20 1.60 4.90
C LEU A 147 -11.24 0.50 5.10
N MET A 148 -10.91 -0.59 5.80
CA MET A 148 -11.87 -1.65 6.11
C MET A 148 -13.02 -1.16 6.98
N ILE A 149 -12.73 -0.35 8.01
CA ILE A 149 -13.77 0.26 8.85
C ILE A 149 -14.60 1.25 8.01
N ALA A 150 -13.97 2.02 7.12
CA ALA A 150 -14.64 3.02 6.31
C ALA A 150 -15.67 2.46 5.31
N VAL A 151 -15.51 1.21 4.86
CA VAL A 151 -16.46 0.55 3.94
C VAL A 151 -17.41 -0.42 4.65
N MET A 152 -17.29 -0.59 5.96
CA MET A 152 -18.09 -1.53 6.74
C MET A 152 -19.42 -0.90 7.17
N PRO A 153 -20.59 -1.50 6.83
CA PRO A 153 -21.91 -0.94 7.17
C PRO A 153 -22.12 -0.66 8.66
N THR A 154 -21.51 -1.45 9.54
CA THR A 154 -21.62 -1.27 11.00
C THR A 154 -21.07 0.09 11.49
N PHE A 155 -20.17 0.72 10.73
CA PHE A 155 -19.54 2.00 11.08
C PHE A 155 -20.03 3.17 10.22
N GLU A 156 -21.15 3.02 9.51
CA GLU A 156 -21.74 4.04 8.64
C GLU A 156 -21.94 5.38 9.37
N ASN A 157 -22.36 5.37 10.64
CA ASN A 157 -22.67 6.58 11.41
C ASN A 157 -21.55 7.01 12.39
N ILE A 158 -20.34 6.46 12.30
CA ILE A 158 -19.25 6.67 13.28
C ILE A 158 -18.08 7.45 12.66
N ASP A 159 -18.37 8.68 12.23
CA ASP A 159 -17.46 9.51 11.42
C ASP A 159 -16.26 10.03 12.22
N TRP A 160 -16.46 10.29 13.52
CA TRP A 160 -15.40 10.77 14.40
C TRP A 160 -14.27 9.74 14.53
N LEU A 161 -14.61 8.45 14.57
CA LEU A 161 -13.64 7.35 14.65
C LEU A 161 -12.84 7.25 13.35
N LEU A 162 -13.53 7.31 12.20
CA LEU A 162 -12.88 7.31 10.89
C LEU A 162 -11.93 8.50 10.73
N THR A 163 -12.38 9.69 11.14
CA THR A 163 -11.57 10.91 11.11
C THR A 163 -10.32 10.76 11.98
N LEU A 164 -10.46 10.25 13.20
CA LEU A 164 -9.34 9.98 14.10
C LEU A 164 -8.34 9.00 13.48
N LEU A 165 -8.82 7.86 12.97
CA LEU A 165 -7.99 6.83 12.34
C LEU A 165 -7.26 7.36 11.11
N LEU A 166 -7.93 8.18 10.29
CA LEU A 166 -7.34 8.80 9.11
C LEU A 166 -6.22 9.78 9.49
N TRP A 167 -6.40 10.58 10.54
CA TRP A 167 -5.33 11.46 11.06
C TRP A 167 -4.16 10.69 11.70
N VAL A 168 -4.44 9.57 12.39
CA VAL A 168 -3.39 8.66 12.86
C VAL A 168 -2.60 8.10 11.66
N ALA A 169 -3.30 7.68 10.61
CA ALA A 169 -2.68 7.21 9.37
C ALA A 169 -1.82 8.31 8.72
N VAL A 170 -2.28 9.56 8.68
CA VAL A 170 -1.48 10.72 8.21
C VAL A 170 -0.21 10.87 9.05
N ALA A 171 -0.31 10.90 10.38
CA ALA A 171 0.84 11.07 11.26
C ALA A 171 1.88 9.97 11.00
N MET A 172 1.47 8.71 10.95
CA MET A 172 2.36 7.58 10.64
C MET A 172 2.98 7.70 9.24
N THR A 173 2.20 8.17 8.27
CA THR A 173 2.64 8.34 6.87
C THR A 173 3.73 9.40 6.76
N LEU A 174 3.56 10.53 7.46
CA LEU A 174 4.56 11.60 7.50
C LEU A 174 5.82 11.17 8.26
N ILE A 175 5.69 10.55 9.44
CA ILE A 175 6.83 10.09 10.24
C ILE A 175 7.66 9.05 9.46
N THR A 176 7.01 8.06 8.88
CA THR A 176 7.70 7.02 8.07
C THR A 176 8.30 7.62 6.80
N GLY A 177 7.68 8.64 6.20
CA GLY A 177 8.24 9.38 5.06
C GLY A 177 9.54 10.07 5.42
N TRP A 178 9.54 10.81 6.53
CA TRP A 178 10.73 11.47 7.06
C TRP A 178 11.86 10.48 7.37
N GLN A 179 11.54 9.38 8.07
CA GLN A 179 12.50 8.33 8.40
C GLN A 179 13.15 7.74 7.13
N TYR A 180 12.34 7.49 6.10
CA TYR A 180 12.83 6.92 4.84
C TYR A 180 13.78 7.88 4.11
N VAL A 181 13.42 9.16 4.01
CA VAL A 181 14.27 10.19 3.37
C VAL A 181 15.58 10.36 4.14
N ARG A 182 15.53 10.43 5.47
CA ARG A 182 16.74 10.54 6.31
C ARG A 182 17.66 9.34 6.13
N SER A 183 17.12 8.13 6.10
CA SER A 183 17.90 6.90 5.87
C SER A 183 18.49 6.85 4.47
N GLY A 184 17.72 7.26 3.45
CA GLY A 184 18.19 7.35 2.06
C GLY A 184 19.32 8.36 1.87
N TYR A 185 19.19 9.55 2.47
CA TYR A 185 20.24 10.55 2.46
C TYR A 185 21.55 10.03 3.08
N ARG A 186 21.47 9.44 4.28
CA ARG A 186 22.65 8.86 4.97
C ARG A 186 23.31 7.77 4.14
N ALA A 187 22.52 6.87 3.54
CA ALA A 187 23.03 5.80 2.69
C ALA A 187 23.73 6.34 1.42
N SER A 188 23.18 7.40 0.81
CA SER A 188 23.80 8.02 -0.37
C SER A 188 25.13 8.73 -0.07
N VAL A 189 25.28 9.32 1.12
CA VAL A 189 26.51 10.00 1.56
C VAL A 189 27.58 9.01 1.99
N SER A 190 27.23 7.88 2.61
CA SER A 190 28.19 6.84 2.99
C SER A 190 28.66 5.99 1.79
N GLY A 191 27.86 5.91 0.73
CA GLY A 191 28.25 5.22 -0.51
C GLY A 191 29.33 5.96 -1.31
N SER A 192 29.46 7.29 -1.14
CA SER A 192 30.47 8.09 -1.83
C SER A 192 31.84 8.10 -1.14
N SER A 193 31.99 7.50 0.05
CA SER A 193 33.27 7.42 0.77
C SER A 193 34.06 6.13 0.51
N LEU A 194 33.58 5.27 -0.39
CA LEU A 194 34.22 3.99 -0.76
C LEU A 194 34.63 3.92 -2.24
N THR A 195 34.58 5.05 -2.96
CA THR A 195 35.13 5.24 -4.31
C THR A 195 36.25 6.25 -4.25
#